data_AF-A0A938R1R5-F1
#
_entry.id   AF-A0A938R1R5-F1
#
_cell.length_a   1.000
_cell.length_b   1.000
_cell.length_c   1.000
_cell.angle_alpha   90.00
_cell.angle_beta   90.00
_cell.angle_gamma   90.00
#
_symmetry.space_group_name_H-M   'P 1'
#
loop_
_entity.id
_entity.type
_entity.pdbx_description
1 polymer ?
#
loop_
_entity_poly.entity_id
_entity_poly.type
_entity_poly.pdbx_seq_one_letter_code
_entity_poly.pdbx_strand_id
1 'polypeptide(L)'
;MKSKAYLVIPAEILEEVDKIVGKKRRSLFIAEATREKLEKERFLKILEETHGTWTDQNHPELRTNKDVERYIREKRQSHLKRN
;
A
#
# COMPACT_ATOMS: atom_id res chain seq x y z
N MET A 1 5.53 21.72 -7.73
CA MET A 1 5.17 23.01 -7.09
C MET A 1 5.23 22.84 -5.58
N LYS A 2 5.82 23.77 -4.82
CA LYS A 2 5.85 23.72 -3.35
C LYS A 2 4.83 24.71 -2.79
N SER A 3 4.01 24.29 -1.83
CA SER A 3 3.08 25.13 -1.08
C SER A 3 3.46 25.16 0.40
N LYS A 4 3.12 26.25 1.10
CA LYS A 4 3.30 26.37 2.56
C LYS A 4 1.94 26.22 3.23
N ALA A 5 1.91 25.53 4.37
CA ALA A 5 0.74 25.39 5.22
C ALA A 5 1.12 25.73 6.67
N TYR A 6 0.22 26.39 7.39
CA TYR A 6 0.34 26.61 8.83
C TYR A 6 -0.44 25.49 9.54
N LEU A 7 0.24 24.74 10.39
CA LEU A 7 -0.32 23.59 11.10
C LEU A 7 -0.11 23.78 12.59
N VAL A 8 -1.12 23.42 13.39
CA VAL A 8 -0.99 23.31 14.84
C VAL A 8 -0.58 21.89 15.16
N ILE A 9 0.57 21.73 15.82
CA ILE A 9 1.11 20.44 16.24
C ILE A 9 1.35 20.52 17.74
N PRO A 10 0.95 19.49 18.52
CA PRO A 10 1.27 19.43 19.94
C PRO A 10 2.79 19.55 20.20
N ALA A 11 3.15 20.26 21.27
CA ALA A 11 4.55 20.61 21.54
C ALA A 11 5.40 19.36 21.80
N GLU A 12 4.85 18.40 22.54
CA GLU A 12 5.46 17.13 22.88
C GLU A 12 5.86 16.33 21.63
N ILE A 13 4.99 16.28 20.62
CA ILE A 13 5.26 15.61 19.35
C ILE A 13 6.39 16.34 18.60
N LEU A 14 6.33 17.66 18.57
CA LEU A 14 7.33 18.46 17.87
C LEU A 14 8.72 18.36 18.52
N GLU A 15 8.78 18.23 19.85
CA GLU A 15 10.00 17.96 20.60
C GLU A 15 10.58 16.57 20.31
N GLU A 16 9.74 15.55 20.17
CA GLU A 16 10.19 14.23 19.75
C GLU A 16 10.78 14.24 18.34
N VAL A 17 10.13 14.91 17.39
CA VAL A 17 10.66 15.10 16.04
C VAL A 17 12.00 15.82 16.09
N ASP A 18 12.14 16.85 16.93
CA ASP A 18 13.40 17.56 17.12
C ASP A 18 14.53 16.68 17.62
N LYS A 19 14.25 15.77 18.56
CA LYS A 19 15.24 14.83 19.08
C LYS A 19 15.77 13.90 17.99
N ILE A 20 14.93 13.55 17.01
CA ILE A 20 15.29 12.62 15.92
C ILE A 20 16.01 13.34 14.78
N VAL A 21 15.44 14.42 14.24
CA VAL A 21 15.93 15.04 12.99
C VAL A 21 16.53 16.44 13.17
N GLY A 22 16.33 17.04 14.34
CA GLY A 22 16.68 18.43 14.63
C GLY A 22 15.71 19.46 14.02
N LYS A 23 15.75 20.68 14.56
CA LYS A 23 14.80 21.76 14.23
C LYS A 23 14.71 22.13 12.75
N LYS A 24 15.79 21.95 11.98
CA LYS A 24 15.88 22.33 10.56
C LYS A 24 15.23 21.32 9.60
N ARG A 25 14.93 20.10 10.05
CA ARG A 25 14.43 19.00 9.19
C ARG A 25 12.99 18.56 9.47
N ARG A 26 12.27 19.28 10.34
CA ARG A 26 10.87 19.00 10.69
C ARG A 26 9.95 18.90 9.47
N SER A 27 10.05 19.86 8.54
CA SER A 27 9.17 19.89 7.36
C SER A 27 9.36 18.69 6.45
N LEU A 28 10.61 18.25 6.27
CA LEU A 28 10.93 17.05 5.49
C LEU A 28 10.36 15.81 6.18
N PHE A 29 10.65 15.64 7.47
CA PHE A 29 10.19 14.51 8.26
C PHE A 29 8.66 14.39 8.27
N ILE A 30 7.94 15.49 8.52
CA ILE A 30 6.48 15.51 8.52
C ILE A 30 5.93 15.22 7.11
N ALA A 31 6.56 15.73 6.05
CA ALA A 31 6.13 15.45 4.69
C ALA A 31 6.29 13.98 4.30
N GLU A 32 7.38 13.34 4.73
CA GLU A 32 7.63 11.91 4.53
C GLU A 32 6.62 11.06 5.30
N ALA A 33 6.46 11.31 6.60
CA ALA A 33 5.46 10.62 7.42
C ALA A 33 4.03 10.78 6.88
N THR A 34 3.69 11.97 6.39
CA THR A 34 2.39 12.23 5.76
C THR A 34 2.22 11.44 4.47
N ARG A 35 3.28 11.33 3.65
CA ARG A 35 3.23 10.52 2.42
C ARG A 35 2.96 9.06 2.73
N GLU A 36 3.70 8.48 3.67
CA GLU A 36 3.52 7.09 4.12
C GLU A 36 2.10 6.85 4.64
N LYS A 37 1.59 7.75 5.49
CA LYS A 37 0.24 7.66 6.01
C LYS A 37 -0.80 7.72 4.88
N LEU A 38 -0.64 8.64 3.92
CA LEU A 38 -1.55 8.75 2.77
C LEU A 38 -1.54 7.50 1.88
N GLU A 39 -0.38 6.87 1.69
CA GLU A 39 -0.27 5.60 0.96
C GLU A 39 -1.03 4.49 1.70
N LYS A 40 -0.87 4.41 3.02
CA LYS A 40 -1.61 3.44 3.84
C LYS A 40 -3.13 3.65 3.76
N GLU A 41 -3.61 4.90 3.87
CA GLU A 41 -5.04 5.20 3.76
C GLU A 41 -5.60 4.85 2.37
N ARG A 42 -4.87 5.17 1.29
CA ARG A 42 -5.26 4.77 -0.07
C ARG A 42 -5.35 3.26 -0.21
N PHE A 43 -4.37 2.53 0.34
CA PHE A 43 -4.37 1.08 0.28
C PHE A 43 -5.55 0.47 1.04
N LEU A 44 -5.83 0.95 2.25
CA LEU A 44 -6.98 0.50 3.04
C LEU A 44 -8.30 0.75 2.32
N LYS A 45 -8.46 1.93 1.70
CA LYS A 45 -9.63 2.24 0.90
C LYS A 45 -9.79 1.28 -0.28
N ILE A 46 -8.72 0.97 -0.99
CA ILE A 46 -8.76 0.00 -2.10
C ILE A 46 -9.15 -1.39 -1.58
N LEU A 47 -8.61 -1.82 -0.44
CA LEU A 47 -8.99 -3.11 0.16
C LEU A 47 -10.47 -3.17 0.50
N GLU A 48 -11.03 -2.09 1.01
CA GLU A 48 -12.47 -1.99 1.29
C GLU A 48 -13.30 -2.02 0.00
N GLU A 49 -12.92 -1.24 -1.02
CA GLU A 49 -13.62 -1.18 -2.31
C GLU A 49 -13.54 -2.50 -3.11
N THR A 50 -12.42 -3.21 -3.01
CA THR A 50 -12.18 -4.48 -3.73
C THR A 50 -12.55 -5.70 -2.90
N HIS A 51 -13.02 -5.51 -1.67
CA HIS A 51 -13.49 -6.59 -0.82
C HIS A 51 -14.58 -7.39 -1.55
N GLY A 52 -14.41 -8.71 -1.63
CA GLY A 52 -15.36 -9.59 -2.32
C GLY A 52 -15.31 -9.53 -3.86
N THR A 53 -14.37 -8.78 -4.47
CA THR A 53 -14.11 -8.88 -5.92
C THR A 53 -13.52 -10.25 -6.27
N TRP A 54 -12.72 -10.81 -5.35
CA TRP A 54 -12.14 -12.14 -5.46
C TRP A 54 -13.03 -13.19 -4.77
N THR A 55 -13.86 -13.90 -5.54
CA THR A 55 -14.72 -14.98 -5.05
C THR A 55 -14.51 -16.25 -5.87
N ASP A 56 -14.85 -17.41 -5.29
CA ASP A 56 -14.85 -18.70 -6.01
C ASP A 56 -15.76 -18.70 -7.24
N GLN A 57 -16.79 -17.86 -7.26
CA GLN A 57 -17.68 -17.70 -8.42
C GLN A 57 -16.99 -16.94 -9.56
N ASN A 58 -16.19 -15.91 -9.23
CA ASN A 58 -15.46 -15.11 -10.21
C ASN A 58 -14.13 -15.76 -10.64
N HIS A 59 -13.55 -16.62 -9.78
CA HIS A 59 -12.28 -17.32 -10.01
C HIS A 59 -12.40 -18.83 -9.71
N PRO A 60 -13.23 -19.58 -10.46
CA PRO A 60 -13.40 -21.02 -10.23
C PRO A 60 -12.11 -21.82 -10.42
N GLU A 61 -11.17 -21.32 -11.23
CA GLU A 61 -9.85 -21.90 -11.44
C GLU A 61 -8.94 -21.87 -10.20
N LEU A 62 -9.32 -21.12 -9.17
CA LEU A 62 -8.58 -21.02 -7.90
C LEU A 62 -9.35 -21.59 -6.70
N ARG A 63 -10.50 -22.22 -6.94
CA ARG A 63 -11.43 -22.67 -5.89
C ARG A 63 -10.89 -23.79 -4.99
N THR A 64 -10.16 -24.74 -5.56
CA THR A 64 -9.56 -25.85 -4.80
C THR A 64 -8.07 -25.97 -5.10
N ASN A 65 -7.32 -26.66 -4.22
CA ASN A 65 -5.89 -26.91 -4.45
C ASN A 65 -5.64 -27.59 -5.82
N LYS A 66 -6.50 -28.50 -6.26
CA LYS A 66 -6.40 -29.16 -7.57
C LYS A 66 -6.66 -28.19 -8.72
N ASP A 67 -7.58 -27.25 -8.56
CA ASP A 67 -7.88 -26.22 -9.56
C ASP A 67 -6.70 -25.27 -9.70
N VAL A 68 -6.14 -24.82 -8.57
CA VAL A 68 -4.94 -23.98 -8.51
C VAL A 68 -3.74 -24.67 -9.16
N GLU A 69 -3.48 -25.94 -8.84
CA GLU A 69 -2.40 -26.72 -9.45
C GLU A 69 -2.55 -26.83 -10.97
N ARG A 70 -3.77 -27.10 -11.46
CA ARG A 70 -4.09 -27.15 -12.89
C ARG A 70 -3.86 -25.78 -13.54
N TYR A 71 -4.39 -24.70 -12.95
CA TYR A 71 -4.23 -23.34 -13.45
C TYR A 71 -2.76 -22.92 -13.56
N ILE A 72 -1.97 -23.18 -12.51
CA ILE A 72 -0.53 -22.90 -12.51
C ILE A 72 0.19 -23.70 -13.61
N ARG A 73 -0.14 -24.99 -13.76
CA ARG A 73 0.46 -25.84 -14.80
C ARG A 73 0.16 -25.31 -16.20
N GLU A 74 -1.09 -24.95 -16.47
CA GLU A 74 -1.51 -24.38 -17.76
C GLU A 74 -0.80 -23.06 -18.05
N LYS A 75 -0.70 -22.16 -17.05
CA LYS A 75 0.03 -20.89 -17.20
C LYS A 75 1.51 -21.12 -17.50
N ARG A 76 2.17 -22.03 -16.79
CA ARG A 76 3.59 -22.38 -17.03
C ARG A 76 3.80 -22.94 -18.44
N GLN A 77 2.94 -23.86 -18.88
CA GLN A 77 3.01 -24.40 -20.23
C GLN A 77 2.77 -23.34 -21.31
N SER A 78 1.82 -22.42 -21.08
CA SER A 78 1.55 -21.32 -22.02
C SER A 78 2.72 -20.33 -22.14
N HIS A 79 3.43 -20.07 -21.05
CA HIS A 79 4.65 -19.25 -21.05
C HIS A 79 5.81 -19.94 -21.77
N LEU A 80 5.98 -21.25 -21.56
CA LEU A 80 7.02 -22.03 -22.21
C LEU A 80 6.79 -22.19 -23.72
N LYS A 81 5.54 -22.26 -24.18
CA LYS A 81 5.17 -22.31 -25.61
C LYS A 81 5.32 -20.98 -26.35
N ARG A 82 5.48 -19.86 -25.62
CA ARG A 82 5.65 -18.52 -26.19
C ARG A 82 7.12 -18.11 -26.35
N ASN A 83 8.04 -18.89 -25.82
CA ASN A 83 9.49 -18.79 -26.06
C ASN A 83 9.92 -19.88 -27.03
#